data_AF-A0A974WE89-F1
#
_entry.id   AF-A0A974WE89-F1
#
_cell.length_a   1.000
_cell.length_b   1.000
_cell.length_c   1.000
_cell.angle_alpha   90.00
_cell.angle_beta   90.00
_cell.angle_gamma   90.00
#
_symmetry.space_group_name_H-M   'P 1'
#
loop_
_entity.id
_entity.type
_entity.pdbx_description
1 polymer ?
#
loop_
_entity_poly.entity_id
_entity_poly.type
_entity_poly.pdbx_seq_one_letter_code
_entity_poly.pdbx_strand_id
1 'polypeptide(L)'
;MNRLVFFLTLFATSHLTFGQDDPVALANVYLEQADQIYKQQKEAIEIAKELYVQAADLDPTNIRANWMAGQLYLETINKDNALPYLMRVLEQKPGYRFDILYQIGRAYHYALDFDNALEYYERYKKKVLGDRSYRGRDRVMPQEVSRRILECNNGKDIINNPSQYSIEPIGDEINSQWPDYAPVLNKKGDLMIFTSRRQEGNTSPDVDKDNFYFEDVFFSRKVNGKWTPAENIGPPINTQYHDANIYLNAEGNRLYLYKDTGAGDIYYSDLVNGKWTEPEFLTTKINSSVYSENSVSETSTDDMIFYTSSRPGGEGGIDIYYCIKDDGEWYKSKSLGPVINTSGNEDSPFLAYDGKTLYFSSTGHKGYGGYDIFKSVYDSTYGEWSTPENLGYPVNTPDDEFSFQISQDQRTGYYASVREGGLGFTDIFMVKYHGNSLDQTELIAAVMNRSEGGKEVVTPDSNPVANNDPETPVYDEHEIKLMDHTHPIFFNNDQSAIKEQHQAELDSIVQLIHKYNFLNIDISGYASADGNPRYNLELSNKRALIVLNYLVDQGVDENRIVAKGYGSVKDQTGDPEEHRRADVRIVSRVRKKGGS
;
A
#
# COMPACT_ATOMS: atom_id res chain seq x y z
N MET A 1 22.46 -24.82 27.22
CA MET A 1 23.89 -24.82 26.82
C MET A 1 24.22 -23.39 26.41
N ASN A 2 24.93 -22.66 27.27
CA ASN A 2 25.17 -21.22 27.16
C ASN A 2 25.77 -20.86 25.79
N ARG A 3 25.02 -20.14 24.97
CA ARG A 3 25.58 -19.32 23.90
C ARG A 3 25.47 -17.87 24.35
N LEU A 4 26.64 -17.27 24.55
CA LEU A 4 26.81 -15.85 24.83
C LEU A 4 25.97 -15.04 23.84
N VAL A 5 25.12 -14.18 24.39
CA VAL A 5 24.60 -12.98 23.75
C VAL A 5 25.80 -12.21 23.19
N PHE A 6 25.91 -12.13 21.86
CA PHE A 6 26.82 -11.18 21.22
C PHE A 6 26.21 -9.80 21.43
N PHE A 7 26.54 -9.16 22.54
CA PHE A 7 26.37 -7.72 22.66
C PHE A 7 27.13 -7.07 21.50
N LEU A 8 26.42 -6.22 20.76
CA LEU A 8 26.94 -5.31 19.76
C LEU A 8 27.78 -4.22 20.45
N THR A 9 28.82 -4.60 21.19
CA THR A 9 29.92 -3.71 21.55
C THR A 9 30.93 -3.73 20.41
N LEU A 10 30.58 -3.09 19.30
CA LEU A 10 31.51 -2.71 18.24
C LEU A 10 31.74 -1.19 18.23
N PHE A 11 31.78 -0.61 19.44
CA PHE A 11 32.48 0.65 19.72
C PHE A 11 33.68 0.37 20.63
N ALA A 12 34.53 -0.58 20.21
CA ALA A 12 35.91 -0.52 20.64
C ALA A 12 36.57 0.57 19.79
N THR A 13 36.50 1.80 20.29
CA THR A 13 37.32 2.91 19.81
C THR A 13 38.80 2.56 20.04
N SER A 14 39.39 1.82 19.10
CA SER A 14 40.80 2.02 18.83
C SER A 14 40.91 3.44 18.29
N HIS A 15 41.58 4.29 19.07
CA HIS A 15 42.05 5.59 18.60
C HIS A 15 42.98 5.40 17.40
N LEU A 16 42.39 5.21 16.22
CA LEU A 16 43.04 5.50 14.96
C LEU A 16 42.82 6.99 14.74
N THR A 17 43.89 7.74 14.92
CA THR A 17 44.01 9.10 14.44
C THR A 17 43.81 9.09 12.93
N PHE A 18 42.57 9.29 12.47
CA PHE A 18 42.26 9.43 11.05
C PHE A 18 42.64 10.84 10.60
N GLY A 19 43.80 10.93 9.96
CA GLY A 19 44.07 12.02 9.03
C GLY A 19 43.37 11.69 7.71
N GLN A 20 42.50 12.59 7.24
CA GLN A 20 41.87 12.58 5.91
C GLN A 20 41.32 11.22 5.47
N ASP A 21 40.10 10.87 5.90
CA ASP A 21 39.45 9.59 5.58
C ASP A 21 39.43 9.32 4.07
N ASP A 22 40.13 8.28 3.64
CA ASP A 22 40.03 7.70 2.30
C ASP A 22 38.67 6.98 2.19
N PRO A 23 37.69 7.51 1.42
CA PRO A 23 36.36 6.93 1.34
C PRO A 23 36.37 5.49 0.84
N VAL A 24 37.33 5.11 0.00
CA VAL A 24 37.45 3.74 -0.53
C VAL A 24 37.96 2.79 0.55
N ALA A 25 38.89 3.23 1.39
CA ALA A 25 39.33 2.44 2.54
C ALA A 25 38.17 2.18 3.50
N LEU A 26 37.35 3.20 3.78
CA LEU A 26 36.17 3.07 4.63
C LEU A 26 35.09 2.18 3.99
N ALA A 27 34.85 2.31 2.68
CA ALA A 27 33.95 1.42 1.94
C ALA A 27 34.32 -0.06 2.09
N ASN A 28 35.62 -0.38 2.05
CA ASN A 28 36.10 -1.75 2.23
C ASN A 28 35.84 -2.28 3.65
N VAL A 29 35.95 -1.44 4.68
CA VAL A 29 35.62 -1.82 6.06
C VAL A 29 34.13 -2.21 6.17
N TYR A 30 33.23 -1.36 5.63
CA TYR A 30 31.80 -1.67 5.62
C TYR A 30 31.48 -2.92 4.81
N LEU A 31 32.13 -3.10 3.65
CA LEU A 31 31.95 -4.28 2.82
C LEU A 31 32.36 -5.57 3.56
N GLU A 32 33.48 -5.57 4.28
CA GLU A 32 33.93 -6.72 5.06
C GLU A 32 32.98 -7.04 6.22
N GLN A 33 32.47 -6.03 6.91
CA GLN A 33 31.48 -6.21 7.98
C GLN A 33 30.15 -6.76 7.43
N ALA A 34 29.65 -6.20 6.33
CA ALA A 34 28.46 -6.67 5.64
C ALA A 34 28.59 -8.14 5.22
N ASP A 35 29.76 -8.50 4.68
CA ASP A 35 30.10 -9.87 4.29
C ASP A 35 30.06 -10.86 5.46
N GLN A 36 30.54 -10.44 6.63
CA GLN A 36 30.54 -11.25 7.84
C GLN A 36 29.12 -11.49 8.34
N ILE A 37 28.33 -10.42 8.47
CA ILE A 37 26.93 -10.50 8.90
C ILE A 37 26.13 -11.36 7.93
N TYR A 38 26.18 -11.07 6.63
CA TYR A 38 25.44 -11.81 5.62
C TYR A 38 25.79 -13.31 5.57
N LYS A 39 27.04 -13.70 5.89
CA LYS A 39 27.46 -15.11 5.93
C LYS A 39 27.11 -15.81 7.24
N GLN A 40 27.19 -15.11 8.37
CA GLN A 40 27.12 -15.71 9.71
C GLN A 40 25.74 -15.56 10.36
N GLN A 41 24.99 -14.53 9.99
CA GLN A 41 23.67 -14.15 10.52
C GLN A 41 22.76 -13.79 9.35
N LYS A 42 22.38 -14.80 8.56
CA LYS A 42 21.59 -14.57 7.34
C LYS A 42 20.26 -13.89 7.61
N GLU A 43 19.69 -14.12 8.78
CA GLU A 43 18.44 -13.50 9.22
C GLU A 43 18.57 -12.00 9.51
N ALA A 44 19.75 -11.50 9.86
CA ALA A 44 20.02 -10.07 10.09
C ALA A 44 20.28 -9.32 8.76
N ILE A 45 19.47 -9.59 7.74
CA ILE A 45 19.65 -9.11 6.36
C ILE A 45 19.58 -7.57 6.26
N GLU A 46 18.77 -6.93 7.11
CA GLU A 46 18.62 -5.47 7.13
C GLU A 46 19.92 -4.77 7.54
N ILE A 47 20.64 -5.30 8.53
CA ILE A 47 21.94 -4.75 8.94
C ILE A 47 22.96 -4.91 7.81
N ALA A 48 22.99 -6.08 7.18
CA ALA A 48 23.88 -6.32 6.04
C ALA A 48 23.56 -5.35 4.89
N LYS A 49 22.28 -5.11 4.59
CA LYS A 49 21.83 -4.15 3.57
C LYS A 49 22.39 -2.76 3.84
N GLU A 50 22.18 -2.22 5.05
CA GLU A 50 22.66 -0.88 5.41
C GLU A 50 24.19 -0.74 5.23
N LEU A 51 24.95 -1.76 5.61
CA LEU A 51 26.42 -1.76 5.45
C LEU A 51 26.86 -1.87 3.98
N TYR A 52 26.19 -2.70 3.17
CA TYR A 52 26.48 -2.74 1.72
C TYR A 52 26.11 -1.43 1.02
N VAL A 53 25.04 -0.77 1.45
CA VAL A 53 24.62 0.55 0.96
C VAL A 53 25.69 1.58 1.28
N GLN A 54 26.12 1.68 2.54
CA GLN A 54 27.20 2.58 2.94
C GLN A 54 28.49 2.32 2.15
N ALA A 55 28.86 1.04 1.96
CA ALA A 55 30.01 0.67 1.14
C ALA A 55 29.86 1.11 -0.33
N ALA A 56 28.67 0.92 -0.91
CA ALA A 56 28.39 1.25 -2.30
C ALA A 56 28.33 2.76 -2.56
N ASP A 57 27.91 3.55 -1.58
CA ASP A 57 27.85 5.01 -1.70
C ASP A 57 29.20 5.68 -1.48
N LEU A 58 30.04 5.12 -0.60
CA LEU A 58 31.42 5.57 -0.41
C LEU A 58 32.34 5.19 -1.58
N ASP A 59 32.12 4.02 -2.19
CA ASP A 59 32.78 3.60 -3.42
C ASP A 59 31.77 3.12 -4.48
N PRO A 60 31.21 4.05 -5.29
CA PRO A 60 30.30 3.72 -6.38
C PRO A 60 30.90 2.82 -7.47
N THR A 61 32.23 2.67 -7.51
CA THR A 61 32.92 1.79 -8.47
C THR A 61 33.03 0.34 -7.97
N ASN A 62 32.70 0.07 -6.70
CA ASN A 62 32.69 -1.27 -6.14
C ASN A 62 31.48 -2.07 -6.64
N ILE A 63 31.68 -2.86 -7.70
CA ILE A 63 30.63 -3.68 -8.32
C ILE A 63 29.95 -4.61 -7.31
N ARG A 64 30.72 -5.18 -6.36
CA ARG A 64 30.19 -6.14 -5.39
C ARG A 64 29.29 -5.44 -4.37
N ALA A 65 29.72 -4.31 -3.82
CA ALA A 65 28.93 -3.54 -2.87
C ALA A 65 27.60 -3.10 -3.52
N ASN A 66 27.67 -2.54 -4.74
CA ASN A 66 26.47 -2.13 -5.47
C ASN A 66 25.53 -3.30 -5.80
N TRP A 67 26.07 -4.46 -6.23
CA TRP A 67 25.23 -5.63 -6.45
C TRP A 67 24.54 -6.09 -5.17
N MET A 68 25.27 -6.21 -4.07
CA MET A 68 24.69 -6.66 -2.81
C MET A 68 23.69 -5.66 -2.26
N ALA A 69 23.97 -4.36 -2.30
CA ALA A 69 23.02 -3.32 -1.91
C ALA A 69 21.71 -3.43 -2.72
N GLY A 70 21.81 -3.48 -4.05
CA GLY A 70 20.66 -3.61 -4.93
C GLY A 70 19.87 -4.91 -4.72
N GLN A 71 20.55 -6.05 -4.51
CA GLN A 71 19.86 -7.31 -4.23
C GLN A 71 19.15 -7.31 -2.89
N LEU A 72 19.81 -6.82 -1.83
CA LEU A 72 19.21 -6.83 -0.51
C LEU A 72 18.05 -5.86 -0.41
N TYR A 73 18.07 -4.71 -1.09
CA TYR A 73 16.86 -3.88 -1.24
C TYR A 73 15.70 -4.67 -1.84
N LEU A 74 15.91 -5.44 -2.91
CA LEU A 74 14.85 -6.26 -3.53
C LEU A 74 14.36 -7.44 -2.67
N GLU A 75 15.05 -7.76 -1.57
CA GLU A 75 14.73 -8.85 -0.64
C GLU A 75 14.15 -8.34 0.70
N THR A 76 14.12 -7.02 0.90
CA THR A 76 13.75 -6.37 2.17
C THR A 76 12.72 -5.26 1.93
N ILE A 77 12.65 -4.26 2.81
CA ILE A 77 11.83 -3.06 2.63
C ILE A 77 12.46 -2.05 1.65
N ASN A 78 11.62 -1.16 1.10
CA ASN A 78 12.02 -0.09 0.17
C ASN A 78 12.69 -0.62 -1.11
N LYS A 79 12.04 -1.61 -1.74
CA LYS A 79 12.59 -2.40 -2.86
C LYS A 79 12.92 -1.55 -4.09
N ASP A 80 12.23 -0.45 -4.29
CA ASP A 80 12.47 0.54 -5.35
C ASP A 80 13.86 1.20 -5.26
N ASN A 81 14.41 1.34 -4.05
CA ASN A 81 15.77 1.89 -3.84
C ASN A 81 16.89 1.01 -4.39
N ALA A 82 16.60 -0.22 -4.85
CA ALA A 82 17.57 -1.08 -5.52
C ALA A 82 18.10 -0.50 -6.84
N LEU A 83 17.29 0.31 -7.53
CA LEU A 83 17.54 0.76 -8.89
C LEU A 83 18.90 1.44 -9.10
N PRO A 84 19.29 2.49 -8.35
CA PRO A 84 20.57 3.17 -8.57
C PRO A 84 21.78 2.23 -8.47
N TYR A 85 21.76 1.28 -7.53
CA TYR A 85 22.87 0.35 -7.33
C TYR A 85 22.98 -0.69 -8.45
N LEU A 86 21.85 -1.26 -8.88
CA LEU A 86 21.83 -2.23 -9.97
C LEU A 86 22.21 -1.58 -11.31
N MET A 87 21.81 -0.33 -11.54
CA MET A 87 22.22 0.45 -12.72
C MET A 87 23.73 0.70 -12.74
N ARG A 88 24.34 1.09 -11.62
CA ARG A 88 25.81 1.22 -11.49
C ARG A 88 26.54 -0.08 -11.87
N VAL A 89 26.01 -1.24 -11.46
CA VAL A 89 26.57 -2.55 -11.83
C VAL A 89 26.45 -2.81 -13.33
N LEU A 90 25.28 -2.56 -13.92
CA LEU A 90 25.05 -2.76 -15.34
C LEU A 90 25.97 -1.89 -16.20
N GLU A 91 26.14 -0.61 -15.84
CA GLU A 91 26.99 0.34 -16.56
C GLU A 91 28.47 -0.05 -16.55
N GLN A 92 28.97 -0.47 -15.38
CA GLN A 92 30.38 -0.82 -15.21
C GLN A 92 30.72 -2.21 -15.73
N LYS A 93 29.83 -3.18 -15.53
CA LYS A 93 30.05 -4.58 -15.90
C LYS A 93 28.74 -5.28 -16.30
N PRO A 94 28.26 -5.10 -17.54
CA PRO A 94 26.99 -5.66 -18.01
C PRO A 94 26.87 -7.19 -17.91
N GLY A 95 27.99 -7.89 -17.91
CA GLY A 95 28.07 -9.35 -17.78
C GLY A 95 28.34 -9.86 -16.36
N TYR A 96 28.23 -9.00 -15.33
CA TYR A 96 28.53 -9.38 -13.94
C TYR A 96 27.62 -10.52 -13.44
N ARG A 97 26.34 -10.45 -13.78
CA ARG A 97 25.31 -11.44 -13.42
C ARG A 97 24.42 -11.73 -14.62
N PHE A 98 24.00 -12.98 -14.77
CA PHE A 98 23.16 -13.35 -15.90
C PHE A 98 21.78 -12.68 -15.82
N ASP A 99 21.22 -12.57 -14.61
CA ASP A 99 19.93 -11.97 -14.25
C ASP A 99 19.93 -10.46 -14.01
N ILE A 100 21.03 -9.73 -14.21
CA ILE A 100 21.07 -8.28 -13.90
C ILE A 100 19.91 -7.49 -14.53
N LEU A 101 19.54 -7.80 -15.77
CA LEU A 101 18.41 -7.16 -16.46
C LEU A 101 17.07 -7.50 -15.80
N TYR A 102 16.89 -8.73 -15.32
CA TYR A 102 15.69 -9.13 -14.59
C TYR A 102 15.59 -8.41 -13.25
N GLN A 103 16.69 -8.29 -12.51
CA GLN A 103 16.71 -7.60 -11.23
C GLN A 103 16.45 -6.09 -11.38
N ILE A 104 16.95 -5.45 -12.44
CA ILE A 104 16.61 -4.06 -12.75
C ILE A 104 15.13 -3.93 -13.14
N GLY A 105 14.59 -4.88 -13.90
CA GLY A 105 13.16 -4.96 -14.19
C GLY A 105 12.33 -5.01 -12.90
N ARG A 106 12.73 -5.81 -11.91
CA ARG A 106 12.11 -5.84 -10.58
C ARG A 106 12.16 -4.49 -9.86
N ALA A 107 13.30 -3.82 -9.88
CA ALA A 107 13.44 -2.51 -9.23
C ALA A 107 12.48 -1.46 -9.84
N TYR A 108 12.41 -1.37 -11.17
CA TYR A 108 11.43 -0.49 -11.84
C TYR A 108 9.98 -0.91 -11.56
N HIS A 109 9.72 -2.22 -11.50
CA HIS A 109 8.40 -2.76 -11.19
C HIS A 109 7.95 -2.29 -9.80
N TYR A 110 8.77 -2.44 -8.76
CA TYR A 110 8.47 -1.92 -7.41
C TYR A 110 8.35 -0.40 -7.37
N ALA A 111 9.07 0.32 -8.24
CA ALA A 111 8.97 1.77 -8.38
C ALA A 111 7.71 2.24 -9.16
N LEU A 112 6.77 1.35 -9.48
CA LEU A 112 5.57 1.60 -10.31
C LEU A 112 5.89 2.09 -11.75
N ASP A 113 7.14 1.97 -12.18
CA ASP A 113 7.59 2.31 -13.52
C ASP A 113 7.49 1.09 -14.44
N PHE A 114 6.24 0.74 -14.76
CA PHE A 114 5.94 -0.46 -15.52
C PHE A 114 6.50 -0.44 -16.95
N ASP A 115 6.65 0.73 -17.55
CA ASP A 115 7.19 0.85 -18.91
C ASP A 115 8.67 0.43 -18.96
N ASN A 116 9.48 0.96 -18.03
CA ASN A 116 10.88 0.54 -17.93
C ASN A 116 11.00 -0.91 -17.43
N ALA A 117 10.16 -1.33 -16.49
CA ALA A 117 10.14 -2.72 -16.03
C ALA A 117 9.92 -3.70 -17.20
N LEU A 118 8.93 -3.44 -18.05
CA LEU A 118 8.63 -4.22 -19.26
C LEU A 118 9.83 -4.26 -20.23
N GLU A 119 10.49 -3.13 -20.46
CA GLU A 119 11.67 -3.08 -21.33
C GLU A 119 12.76 -4.05 -20.85
N TYR A 120 13.09 -3.97 -19.56
CA TYR A 120 14.15 -4.79 -18.96
C TYR A 120 13.78 -6.27 -18.90
N TYR A 121 12.53 -6.59 -18.55
CA TYR A 121 12.05 -7.97 -18.56
C TYR A 121 12.05 -8.58 -19.96
N GLU A 122 11.64 -7.85 -21.00
CA GLU A 122 11.66 -8.35 -22.38
C GLU A 122 13.09 -8.55 -22.90
N ARG A 123 14.00 -7.63 -22.57
CA ARG A 123 15.44 -7.79 -22.87
C ARG A 123 16.01 -9.04 -22.20
N TYR A 124 15.66 -9.29 -20.93
CA TYR A 124 16.07 -10.50 -20.23
C TYR A 124 15.43 -11.76 -20.81
N LYS A 125 14.13 -11.75 -21.12
CA LYS A 125 13.40 -12.86 -21.74
C LYS A 125 14.04 -13.27 -23.07
N LYS A 126 14.38 -12.30 -23.92
CA LYS A 126 15.12 -12.52 -25.16
C LYS A 126 16.48 -13.17 -24.90
N LYS A 127 17.22 -12.69 -23.90
CA LYS A 127 18.53 -13.24 -23.50
C LYS A 127 18.43 -14.70 -23.06
N VAL A 128 17.51 -15.04 -22.15
CA VAL A 128 17.36 -16.42 -21.62
C VAL A 128 16.82 -17.42 -22.65
N LEU A 129 15.99 -16.96 -23.59
CA LEU A 129 15.51 -17.81 -24.70
C LEU A 129 16.58 -18.02 -25.79
N GLY A 130 17.47 -17.04 -25.98
CA GLY A 130 18.60 -17.10 -26.90
C GLY A 130 19.75 -17.98 -26.39
N ASP A 131 20.01 -17.97 -25.08
CA ASP A 131 21.04 -18.81 -24.44
C ASP A 131 20.43 -19.99 -23.68
N ARG A 132 19.94 -20.98 -24.44
CA ARG A 132 19.31 -22.18 -23.85
C ARG A 132 20.31 -23.11 -23.17
N SER A 133 21.62 -22.96 -23.38
CA SER A 133 22.65 -23.81 -22.77
C SER A 133 23.11 -23.29 -21.41
N TYR A 134 22.87 -22.03 -21.07
CA TYR A 134 23.20 -21.47 -19.75
C TYR A 134 22.53 -22.25 -18.61
N ARG A 135 23.31 -22.63 -17.59
CA ARG A 135 22.87 -23.38 -16.40
C ARG A 135 23.30 -22.71 -15.08
N GLY A 136 23.65 -21.43 -15.12
CA GLY A 136 23.99 -20.67 -13.91
C GLY A 136 22.82 -20.62 -12.93
N ARG A 137 23.13 -20.52 -11.64
CA ARG A 137 22.12 -20.46 -10.55
C ARG A 137 21.31 -19.16 -10.56
N ASP A 138 21.85 -18.14 -11.21
CA ASP A 138 21.26 -16.83 -11.49
C ASP A 138 20.44 -16.82 -12.78
N ARG A 139 20.03 -18.00 -13.27
CA ARG A 139 19.07 -18.10 -14.36
C ARG A 139 17.65 -18.09 -13.79
N VAL A 140 16.88 -17.07 -14.17
CA VAL A 140 15.44 -16.98 -13.92
C VAL A 140 14.70 -17.64 -15.08
N MET A 141 13.68 -18.44 -14.76
CA MET A 141 12.94 -19.22 -15.75
C MET A 141 12.05 -18.31 -16.62
N PRO A 142 11.91 -18.58 -17.93
CA PRO A 142 11.08 -17.75 -18.82
C PRO A 142 9.62 -17.58 -18.37
N GLN A 143 9.07 -18.56 -17.66
CA GLN A 143 7.73 -18.52 -17.08
C GLN A 143 7.62 -17.45 -16.00
N GLU A 144 8.59 -17.39 -15.08
CA GLU A 144 8.67 -16.35 -14.04
C GLU A 144 8.79 -14.96 -14.67
N VAL A 145 9.64 -14.80 -15.68
CA VAL A 145 9.77 -13.52 -16.40
C VAL A 145 8.46 -13.13 -17.09
N SER A 146 7.76 -14.10 -17.67
CA SER A 146 6.47 -13.87 -18.32
C SER A 146 5.36 -13.51 -17.33
N ARG A 147 5.42 -14.04 -16.09
CA ARG A 147 4.54 -13.64 -14.99
C ARG A 147 4.77 -12.17 -14.61
N ARG A 148 6.02 -11.73 -14.45
CA ARG A 148 6.34 -10.31 -14.18
C ARG A 148 5.91 -9.37 -15.29
N ILE A 149 6.05 -9.77 -16.54
CA ILE A 149 5.54 -9.02 -17.70
C ILE A 149 4.01 -8.89 -17.64
N LEU A 150 3.29 -9.98 -17.33
CA LEU A 150 1.83 -9.94 -17.18
C LEU A 150 1.41 -8.99 -16.05
N GLU A 151 2.08 -9.08 -14.90
CA GLU A 151 1.87 -8.19 -13.75
C GLU A 151 2.08 -6.72 -14.09
N CYS A 152 3.17 -6.37 -14.81
CA CYS A 152 3.41 -5.00 -15.26
C CYS A 152 2.31 -4.49 -16.21
N ASN A 153 1.83 -5.33 -17.13
CA ASN A 153 0.72 -4.95 -18.01
C ASN A 153 -0.57 -4.72 -17.22
N ASN A 154 -0.87 -5.57 -16.23
CA ASN A 154 -2.01 -5.35 -15.33
C ASN A 154 -1.87 -4.02 -14.56
N GLY A 155 -0.67 -3.73 -14.05
CA GLY A 155 -0.39 -2.50 -13.31
C GLY A 155 -0.61 -1.23 -14.14
N LYS A 156 -0.23 -1.24 -15.43
CA LYS A 156 -0.49 -0.11 -16.35
C LYS A 156 -1.98 0.19 -16.51
N ASP A 157 -2.83 -0.82 -16.62
CA ASP A 157 -4.26 -0.63 -16.77
C ASP A 157 -4.89 -0.05 -15.49
N ILE A 158 -4.39 -0.46 -14.33
CA ILE A 158 -4.90 -0.10 -13.00
C ILE A 158 -4.49 1.32 -12.60
N ILE A 159 -3.22 1.72 -12.82
CA ILE A 159 -2.77 3.09 -12.50
C ILE A 159 -3.55 4.14 -13.31
N ASN A 160 -3.92 3.82 -14.55
CA ASN A 160 -4.70 4.71 -15.40
C ASN A 160 -6.18 4.80 -15.00
N ASN A 161 -6.65 3.91 -14.10
CA ASN A 161 -8.01 3.88 -13.58
C ASN A 161 -7.97 3.69 -12.04
N PRO A 162 -7.46 4.68 -11.29
CA PRO A 162 -7.28 4.53 -9.85
C PRO A 162 -8.62 4.22 -9.17
N SER A 163 -8.58 3.30 -8.21
CA SER A 163 -9.76 2.90 -7.47
C SER A 163 -10.25 4.02 -6.55
N GLN A 164 -11.48 3.89 -6.05
CA GLN A 164 -12.13 4.91 -5.21
C GLN A 164 -11.62 4.89 -3.76
N TYR A 165 -10.35 4.52 -3.54
CA TYR A 165 -9.74 4.44 -2.23
C TYR A 165 -8.66 5.51 -2.06
N SER A 166 -8.49 6.00 -0.84
CA SER A 166 -7.29 6.73 -0.43
C SER A 166 -6.59 6.00 0.71
N ILE A 167 -5.26 6.09 0.74
CA ILE A 167 -4.43 5.48 1.77
C ILE A 167 -3.81 6.58 2.61
N GLU A 168 -3.87 6.42 3.92
CA GLU A 168 -3.26 7.34 4.88
C GLU A 168 -2.48 6.51 5.91
N PRO A 169 -1.26 6.92 6.31
CA PRO A 169 -0.63 6.37 7.51
C PRO A 169 -1.55 6.56 8.71
N ILE A 170 -1.67 5.53 9.57
CA ILE A 170 -2.60 5.59 10.70
C ILE A 170 -2.11 6.51 11.84
N GLY A 171 -0.81 6.81 11.87
CA GLY A 171 -0.15 7.67 12.86
C GLY A 171 0.74 6.91 13.86
N ASP A 172 1.57 7.66 14.59
CA ASP A 172 2.54 7.18 15.60
C ASP A 172 1.90 6.71 16.93
N GLU A 173 0.61 6.97 17.11
CA GLU A 173 -0.18 6.37 18.20
C GLU A 173 -0.30 4.85 18.02
N ILE A 174 -0.30 4.36 16.77
CA ILE A 174 -0.36 2.93 16.44
C ILE A 174 0.98 2.46 15.92
N ASN A 175 1.55 3.09 14.89
CA ASN A 175 2.80 2.66 14.28
C ASN A 175 4.02 3.10 15.10
N SER A 176 5.09 2.32 14.97
CA SER A 176 6.40 2.57 15.56
C SER A 176 7.47 2.60 14.46
N GLN A 177 8.74 2.79 14.83
CA GLN A 177 9.86 2.63 13.89
C GLN A 177 10.17 1.16 13.56
N TRP A 178 9.48 0.23 14.20
CA TRP A 178 9.65 -1.21 14.10
C TRP A 178 8.48 -1.84 13.33
N PRO A 179 8.57 -3.12 12.91
CA PRO A 179 7.45 -3.79 12.26
C PRO A 179 6.16 -3.78 13.09
N ASP A 180 5.07 -3.27 12.50
CA ASP A 180 3.70 -3.25 13.01
C ASP A 180 2.73 -3.78 11.95
N TYR A 181 2.00 -4.86 12.27
CA TYR A 181 1.22 -5.60 11.28
C TYR A 181 0.09 -6.44 11.90
N ALA A 182 -0.61 -7.20 11.05
CA ALA A 182 -1.77 -8.01 11.41
C ALA A 182 -2.84 -7.24 12.20
N PRO A 183 -3.28 -6.04 11.74
CA PRO A 183 -4.36 -5.33 12.42
C PRO A 183 -5.64 -6.16 12.36
N VAL A 184 -6.33 -6.26 13.49
CA VAL A 184 -7.66 -6.87 13.60
C VAL A 184 -8.59 -5.92 14.34
N LEU A 185 -9.86 -5.89 13.93
CA LEU A 185 -10.87 -4.98 14.47
C LEU A 185 -12.05 -5.75 15.04
N ASN A 186 -12.70 -5.14 16.03
CA ASN A 186 -14.06 -5.52 16.37
C ASN A 186 -15.08 -4.83 15.45
N LYS A 187 -16.31 -5.34 15.40
CA LYS A 187 -17.39 -4.82 14.54
C LYS A 187 -17.71 -3.36 14.77
N LYS A 188 -17.55 -2.87 16.01
CA LYS A 188 -17.77 -1.47 16.37
C LYS A 188 -16.69 -0.53 15.82
N GLY A 189 -15.53 -1.05 15.45
CA GLY A 189 -14.39 -0.26 14.97
C GLY A 189 -13.76 0.64 16.03
N ASP A 190 -13.98 0.32 17.31
CA ASP A 190 -13.50 1.06 18.48
C ASP A 190 -12.37 0.35 19.25
N LEU A 191 -12.03 -0.89 18.85
CA LEU A 191 -10.90 -1.65 19.35
C LEU A 191 -10.10 -2.17 18.15
N MET A 192 -8.79 -1.90 18.16
CA MET A 192 -7.81 -2.53 17.28
C MET A 192 -6.84 -3.34 18.13
N ILE A 193 -6.54 -4.56 17.68
CA ILE A 193 -5.45 -5.39 18.19
C ILE A 193 -4.50 -5.64 17.01
N PHE A 194 -3.20 -5.67 17.24
CA PHE A 194 -2.21 -5.86 16.20
C PHE A 194 -0.91 -6.41 16.79
N THR A 195 -0.04 -6.96 15.93
CA THR A 195 1.26 -7.50 16.32
C THR A 195 2.33 -6.46 16.06
N SER A 196 3.26 -6.32 17.01
CA SER A 196 4.35 -5.35 16.92
C SER A 196 5.67 -5.97 17.37
N ARG A 197 6.75 -5.54 16.73
CA ARG A 197 8.14 -5.81 17.15
C ARG A 197 8.81 -4.56 17.70
N ARG A 198 8.03 -3.64 18.28
CA ARG A 198 8.54 -2.41 18.91
C ARG A 198 9.37 -2.70 20.14
N GLN A 199 10.27 -1.78 20.47
CA GLN A 199 11.04 -1.81 21.72
C GLN A 199 10.18 -1.35 22.91
N GLU A 200 9.41 -0.29 22.70
CA GLU A 200 8.70 0.43 23.74
C GLU A 200 7.54 -0.40 24.28
N GLY A 201 7.65 -0.81 25.54
CA GLY A 201 6.61 -1.62 26.19
C GLY A 201 6.59 -3.08 25.74
N ASN A 202 7.60 -3.57 25.02
CA ASN A 202 7.75 -5.00 24.71
C ASN A 202 8.01 -5.82 25.99
N THR A 203 7.49 -7.03 26.03
CA THR A 203 7.64 -7.97 27.14
C THR A 203 9.10 -8.45 27.25
N SER A 204 9.76 -8.69 26.11
CA SER A 204 11.14 -9.11 26.06
C SER A 204 12.08 -7.93 25.79
N PRO A 205 13.16 -7.75 26.59
CA PRO A 205 14.19 -6.76 26.27
C PRO A 205 15.16 -7.23 25.17
N ASP A 206 15.10 -8.51 24.79
CA ASP A 206 15.98 -9.14 23.83
C ASP A 206 15.44 -9.01 22.40
N VAL A 207 16.34 -9.15 21.43
CA VAL A 207 16.01 -9.24 19.99
C VAL A 207 16.16 -10.68 19.51
N ASP A 208 15.37 -11.05 18.51
CA ASP A 208 15.52 -12.33 17.81
C ASP A 208 16.72 -12.28 16.84
N LYS A 209 16.99 -13.40 16.17
CA LYS A 209 18.11 -13.63 15.24
C LYS A 209 18.17 -12.66 14.04
N ASP A 210 17.07 -12.02 13.71
CA ASP A 210 16.98 -10.97 12.68
C ASP A 210 17.25 -9.56 13.22
N ASN A 211 17.55 -9.45 14.53
CA ASN A 211 17.85 -8.23 15.25
C ASN A 211 16.64 -7.28 15.42
N PHE A 212 15.44 -7.81 15.32
CA PHE A 212 14.20 -7.15 15.75
C PHE A 212 13.73 -7.72 17.11
N TYR A 213 12.99 -6.93 17.89
CA TYR A 213 12.42 -7.42 19.16
C TYR A 213 11.46 -8.59 18.93
N PHE A 214 11.22 -9.42 19.94
CA PHE A 214 10.21 -10.47 19.83
C PHE A 214 8.83 -9.88 19.52
N GLU A 215 8.02 -10.63 18.78
CA GLU A 215 6.63 -10.25 18.50
C GLU A 215 5.82 -10.23 19.78
N ASP A 216 5.10 -9.14 20.00
CA ASP A 216 4.12 -8.98 21.05
C ASP A 216 2.81 -8.46 20.45
N VAL A 217 1.71 -8.80 21.09
CA VAL A 217 0.38 -8.28 20.76
C VAL A 217 0.11 -6.97 21.50
N PHE A 218 -0.28 -5.96 20.76
CA PHE A 218 -0.66 -4.63 21.26
C PHE A 218 -2.12 -4.34 20.93
N PHE A 219 -2.73 -3.43 21.68
CA PHE A 219 -4.06 -2.93 21.38
C PHE A 219 -4.15 -1.41 21.49
N SER A 220 -5.13 -0.85 20.81
CA SER A 220 -5.50 0.56 20.91
C SER A 220 -7.01 0.71 20.86
N ARG A 221 -7.52 1.76 21.50
CA ARG A 221 -8.95 2.07 21.54
C ARG A 221 -9.21 3.36 20.78
N LYS A 222 -10.35 3.42 20.08
CA LYS A 222 -10.78 4.65 19.42
C LYS A 222 -11.66 5.46 20.37
N VAL A 223 -11.14 6.59 20.84
CA VAL A 223 -11.86 7.53 21.72
C VAL A 223 -12.04 8.84 20.97
N ASN A 224 -13.28 9.32 20.84
CA ASN A 224 -13.61 10.56 20.11
C ASN A 224 -13.06 10.59 18.68
N GLY A 225 -13.10 9.45 17.98
CA GLY A 225 -12.64 9.31 16.59
C GLY A 225 -11.13 9.19 16.42
N LYS A 226 -10.34 9.18 17.50
CA LYS A 226 -8.88 9.03 17.48
C LYS A 226 -8.44 7.76 18.18
N TRP A 227 -7.45 7.08 17.62
CA TRP A 227 -6.78 5.98 18.31
C TRP A 227 -5.97 6.51 19.50
N THR A 228 -5.98 5.77 20.60
CA THR A 228 -5.10 6.01 21.74
C THR A 228 -3.70 5.47 21.43
N PRO A 229 -2.66 5.89 22.17
CA PRO A 229 -1.37 5.22 22.12
C PRO A 229 -1.53 3.72 22.30
N ALA A 230 -0.75 2.94 21.53
CA ALA A 230 -0.74 1.49 21.63
C ALA A 230 -0.26 1.03 23.01
N GLU A 231 -0.99 0.07 23.57
CA GLU A 231 -0.69 -0.55 24.86
C GLU A 231 -0.40 -2.03 24.67
N ASN A 232 0.63 -2.54 25.34
CA ASN A 232 0.92 -3.98 25.36
C ASN A 232 -0.25 -4.72 26.01
N ILE A 233 -0.77 -5.77 25.36
CA ILE A 233 -1.96 -6.47 25.85
C ILE A 233 -1.70 -7.25 27.15
N GLY A 234 -0.43 -7.58 27.43
CA GLY A 234 0.03 -8.26 28.63
C GLY A 234 -0.28 -9.76 28.70
N PRO A 235 0.13 -10.43 29.79
CA PRO A 235 -0.16 -11.84 30.00
C PRO A 235 -1.66 -12.08 30.24
N PRO A 236 -2.19 -13.25 29.86
CA PRO A 236 -1.47 -14.43 29.38
C PRO A 236 -1.24 -14.46 27.86
N ILE A 237 -1.62 -13.40 27.13
CA ILE A 237 -1.47 -13.35 25.68
C ILE A 237 0.00 -13.21 25.31
N ASN A 238 0.68 -12.20 25.86
CA ASN A 238 2.11 -11.99 25.64
C ASN A 238 2.96 -12.75 26.66
N THR A 239 3.99 -13.39 26.16
CA THR A 239 5.02 -14.12 26.88
C THR A 239 6.39 -13.49 26.61
N GLN A 240 7.48 -14.14 27.05
CA GLN A 240 8.83 -13.69 26.72
C GLN A 240 9.32 -14.13 25.32
N TYR A 241 8.45 -14.77 24.54
CA TYR A 241 8.72 -15.32 23.20
C TYR A 241 7.83 -14.64 22.16
N HIS A 242 7.84 -15.15 20.93
CA HIS A 242 6.95 -14.63 19.87
C HIS A 242 5.49 -14.93 20.19
N ASP A 243 4.68 -13.89 20.27
CA ASP A 243 3.23 -13.96 20.39
C ASP A 243 2.58 -13.03 19.34
N ALA A 244 1.83 -13.64 18.42
CA ALA A 244 1.24 -12.94 17.28
C ALA A 244 -0.28 -13.18 17.22
N ASN A 245 -1.04 -12.11 16.97
CA ASN A 245 -2.48 -12.21 16.71
C ASN A 245 -2.75 -12.47 15.23
N ILE A 246 -3.89 -13.12 14.96
CA ILE A 246 -4.33 -13.38 13.58
C ILE A 246 -5.79 -13.01 13.33
N TYR A 247 -6.66 -12.96 14.35
CA TYR A 247 -8.05 -12.55 14.20
C TYR A 247 -8.69 -12.12 15.52
N LEU A 248 -9.65 -11.18 15.46
CA LEU A 248 -10.51 -10.79 16.58
C LEU A 248 -11.96 -10.95 16.13
N ASN A 249 -12.77 -11.65 16.93
CA ASN A 249 -14.18 -11.84 16.59
C ASN A 249 -14.96 -10.51 16.60
N ALA A 250 -16.15 -10.53 15.98
CA ALA A 250 -16.97 -9.34 15.79
C ALA A 250 -17.28 -8.59 17.11
N GLU A 251 -17.48 -9.32 18.20
CA GLU A 251 -17.79 -8.79 19.53
C GLU A 251 -16.57 -8.19 20.23
N GLY A 252 -15.36 -8.54 19.81
CA GLY A 252 -14.10 -8.11 20.41
C GLY A 252 -13.78 -8.82 21.72
N ASN A 253 -14.29 -10.03 21.93
CA ASN A 253 -14.11 -10.82 23.15
C ASN A 253 -13.49 -12.21 22.92
N ARG A 254 -13.13 -12.57 21.68
CA ARG A 254 -12.31 -13.74 21.36
C ARG A 254 -11.18 -13.34 20.41
N LEU A 255 -9.95 -13.58 20.84
CA LEU A 255 -8.73 -13.31 20.09
C LEU A 255 -8.11 -14.63 19.63
N TYR A 256 -7.80 -14.74 18.35
CA TYR A 256 -7.06 -15.86 17.79
C TYR A 256 -5.59 -15.50 17.62
N LEU A 257 -4.73 -16.45 17.94
CA LEU A 257 -3.29 -16.31 18.00
C LEU A 257 -2.63 -17.37 17.13
N TYR A 258 -1.53 -16.99 16.48
CA TYR A 258 -0.63 -17.92 15.83
C TYR A 258 0.46 -18.35 16.81
N LYS A 259 0.79 -19.64 16.83
CA LYS A 259 1.97 -20.16 17.51
C LYS A 259 2.80 -21.00 16.56
N ASP A 260 4.11 -20.79 16.56
CA ASP A 260 5.09 -21.63 15.82
C ASP A 260 5.32 -22.98 16.53
N THR A 261 4.23 -23.63 16.94
CA THR A 261 4.17 -25.03 17.36
C THR A 261 3.48 -25.83 16.26
N GLY A 262 3.78 -27.13 16.16
CA GLY A 262 3.01 -28.01 15.27
C GLY A 262 3.17 -27.78 13.75
N ALA A 263 4.09 -26.91 13.32
CA ALA A 263 4.23 -26.33 11.96
C ALA A 263 3.39 -25.07 11.70
N GLY A 264 2.81 -24.47 12.75
CA GLY A 264 1.95 -23.29 12.72
C GLY A 264 0.55 -23.66 13.17
N ASP A 265 0.28 -23.49 14.47
CA ASP A 265 -0.99 -23.86 15.10
C ASP A 265 -1.81 -22.60 15.45
N ILE A 266 -3.13 -22.70 15.28
CA ILE A 266 -4.10 -21.68 15.71
C ILE A 266 -4.56 -21.94 17.14
N TYR A 267 -4.43 -20.91 17.97
CA TYR A 267 -4.95 -20.85 19.34
C TYR A 267 -6.03 -19.76 19.46
N TYR A 268 -6.83 -19.81 20.51
CA TYR A 268 -7.76 -18.72 20.86
C TYR A 268 -7.72 -18.40 22.36
N SER A 269 -8.08 -17.17 22.71
CA SER A 269 -8.27 -16.70 24.08
C SER A 269 -9.56 -15.89 24.17
N ASP A 270 -10.33 -16.11 25.24
CA ASP A 270 -11.59 -15.43 25.49
C ASP A 270 -11.41 -14.32 26.54
N LEU A 271 -12.10 -13.19 26.36
CA LEU A 271 -12.12 -12.08 27.30
C LEU A 271 -13.24 -12.30 28.33
N VAL A 272 -12.87 -12.76 29.51
CA VAL A 272 -13.80 -13.06 30.61
C VAL A 272 -13.55 -12.12 31.78
N ASN A 273 -14.59 -11.39 32.20
CA ASN A 273 -14.49 -10.40 33.29
C ASN A 273 -13.37 -9.36 33.09
N GLY A 274 -13.15 -8.94 31.84
CA GLY A 274 -12.13 -7.95 31.46
C GLY A 274 -10.69 -8.49 31.46
N LYS A 275 -10.50 -9.81 31.47
CA LYS A 275 -9.18 -10.46 31.38
C LYS A 275 -9.19 -11.55 30.32
N TRP A 276 -8.14 -11.60 29.52
CA TRP A 276 -7.93 -12.68 28.57
C TRP A 276 -7.62 -13.99 29.31
N THR A 277 -8.20 -15.10 28.84
CA THR A 277 -7.88 -16.44 29.35
C THR A 277 -6.54 -16.93 28.79
N GLU A 278 -5.98 -17.98 29.39
CA GLU A 278 -4.85 -18.68 28.78
C GLU A 278 -5.20 -19.12 27.35
N PRO A 279 -4.31 -18.94 26.36
CA PRO A 279 -4.56 -19.40 25.00
C PRO A 279 -4.80 -20.92 24.92
N GLU A 280 -5.92 -21.30 24.33
CA GLU A 280 -6.35 -22.69 24.13
C GLU A 280 -6.14 -23.13 22.69
N PHE A 281 -5.70 -24.37 22.50
CA PHE A 281 -5.54 -24.97 21.18
C PHE A 281 -6.91 -25.12 20.52
N LEU A 282 -7.09 -24.61 19.29
CA LEU A 282 -8.41 -24.50 18.68
C LEU A 282 -9.07 -25.87 18.46
N THR A 283 -8.53 -26.72 17.58
CA THR A 283 -9.00 -28.09 17.37
C THR A 283 -8.13 -28.82 16.35
N THR A 284 -8.05 -30.15 16.42
CA THR A 284 -7.35 -31.01 15.45
C THR A 284 -8.07 -31.14 14.11
N LYS A 285 -9.27 -30.56 13.97
CA LYS A 285 -9.96 -30.45 12.68
C LYS A 285 -9.37 -29.34 11.82
N ILE A 286 -8.90 -28.28 12.47
CA ILE A 286 -8.30 -27.11 11.85
C ILE A 286 -6.79 -27.23 11.92
N ASN A 287 -6.20 -27.40 13.10
CA ASN A 287 -4.74 -27.54 13.22
C ASN A 287 -4.25 -28.91 12.74
N SER A 288 -3.09 -28.90 12.09
CA SER A 288 -2.39 -30.06 11.57
C SER A 288 -1.00 -30.17 12.20
N SER A 289 -0.52 -31.40 12.40
CA SER A 289 0.86 -31.61 12.83
C SER A 289 1.88 -31.62 11.68
N VAL A 290 1.43 -31.41 10.43
CA VAL A 290 2.24 -31.58 9.21
C VAL A 290 2.17 -30.36 8.31
N TYR A 291 1.02 -29.69 8.28
CA TYR A 291 0.77 -28.54 7.43
C TYR A 291 0.71 -27.29 8.29
N SER A 292 1.03 -26.15 7.70
CA SER A 292 0.95 -24.86 8.39
C SER A 292 -0.48 -24.33 8.33
N GLU A 293 -0.95 -23.77 9.44
CA GLU A 293 -2.15 -22.95 9.50
C GLU A 293 -1.78 -21.51 9.89
N ASN A 294 -2.10 -20.53 9.03
CA ASN A 294 -1.49 -19.20 9.14
C ASN A 294 -2.46 -18.10 9.56
N SER A 295 -3.69 -18.13 9.05
CA SER A 295 -4.68 -17.07 9.24
C SER A 295 -6.07 -17.65 9.48
N VAL A 296 -6.95 -16.85 10.09
CA VAL A 296 -8.31 -17.26 10.43
C VAL A 296 -9.30 -16.10 10.31
N SER A 297 -10.56 -16.42 10.02
CA SER A 297 -11.72 -15.52 10.15
C SER A 297 -12.93 -16.33 10.55
N GLU A 298 -13.75 -15.78 11.45
CA GLU A 298 -14.96 -16.44 11.97
C GLU A 298 -16.22 -15.74 11.44
N THR A 299 -17.33 -16.47 11.33
CA THR A 299 -18.66 -15.87 11.19
C THR A 299 -19.11 -15.23 12.50
N SER A 300 -19.98 -14.22 12.44
CA SER A 300 -20.55 -13.61 13.66
C SER A 300 -21.41 -14.55 14.51
N THR A 301 -21.62 -15.78 14.04
CA THR A 301 -22.42 -16.82 14.67
C THR A 301 -21.58 -17.93 15.30
N ASP A 302 -20.23 -17.90 15.19
CA ASP A 302 -19.31 -18.98 15.66
C ASP A 302 -19.74 -20.37 15.14
N ASP A 303 -20.34 -20.40 13.94
CA ASP A 303 -20.78 -21.64 13.28
C ASP A 303 -19.88 -22.00 12.09
N MET A 304 -18.99 -21.10 11.67
CA MET A 304 -18.05 -21.35 10.58
C MET A 304 -16.77 -20.54 10.77
N ILE A 305 -15.64 -21.20 10.53
CA ILE A 305 -14.32 -20.59 10.46
C ILE A 305 -13.75 -20.78 9.06
N PHE A 306 -13.25 -19.69 8.48
CA PHE A 306 -12.35 -19.68 7.34
C PHE A 306 -10.92 -19.64 7.86
N TYR A 307 -10.03 -20.44 7.28
CA TYR A 307 -8.63 -20.47 7.69
C TYR A 307 -7.75 -20.88 6.51
N THR A 308 -6.46 -20.53 6.58
CA THR A 308 -5.52 -20.83 5.49
C THR A 308 -4.63 -21.99 5.86
N SER A 309 -4.29 -22.84 4.88
CA SER A 309 -3.43 -23.99 5.13
C SER A 309 -2.72 -24.48 3.88
N SER A 310 -1.52 -25.05 4.07
CA SER A 310 -0.76 -25.76 3.02
C SER A 310 -1.16 -27.24 2.88
N ARG A 311 -2.28 -27.64 3.46
CA ARG A 311 -2.78 -29.02 3.40
C ARG A 311 -3.17 -29.46 1.98
N PRO A 312 -3.12 -30.76 1.66
CA PRO A 312 -3.60 -31.27 0.38
C PRO A 312 -5.12 -31.08 0.20
N GLY A 313 -5.52 -30.85 -1.05
CA GLY A 313 -6.93 -30.74 -1.45
C GLY A 313 -7.41 -29.33 -1.77
N GLY A 314 -6.49 -28.35 -1.79
CA GLY A 314 -6.71 -27.06 -2.43
C GLY A 314 -5.98 -27.00 -3.79
N GLU A 315 -5.77 -25.79 -4.32
CA GLU A 315 -5.31 -25.55 -5.69
C GLU A 315 -3.79 -25.33 -5.79
N GLY A 316 -3.11 -25.02 -4.67
CA GLY A 316 -1.67 -24.83 -4.62
C GLY A 316 -1.21 -24.05 -3.37
N GLY A 317 0.10 -23.92 -3.20
CA GLY A 317 0.69 -23.06 -2.16
C GLY A 317 0.03 -23.16 -0.78
N ILE A 318 -0.50 -22.03 -0.32
CA ILE A 318 -1.40 -21.90 0.83
C ILE A 318 -2.79 -21.58 0.29
N ASP A 319 -3.80 -22.35 0.69
CA ASP A 319 -5.18 -22.22 0.22
C ASP A 319 -6.13 -21.83 1.36
N ILE A 320 -7.26 -21.20 1.03
CA ILE A 320 -8.33 -20.91 1.99
C ILE A 320 -9.29 -22.10 2.09
N TYR A 321 -9.49 -22.56 3.32
CA TYR A 321 -10.43 -23.60 3.73
C TYR A 321 -11.51 -23.02 4.64
N TYR A 322 -12.61 -23.75 4.80
CA TYR A 322 -13.58 -23.49 5.84
C TYR A 322 -13.91 -24.76 6.63
N CYS A 323 -14.27 -24.56 7.90
CA CYS A 323 -14.71 -25.58 8.84
C CYS A 323 -16.04 -25.14 9.44
N ILE A 324 -17.02 -26.04 9.51
CA ILE A 324 -18.35 -25.77 10.08
C ILE A 324 -18.41 -26.34 11.49
N LYS A 325 -19.09 -25.63 12.39
CA LYS A 325 -19.47 -26.06 13.73
C LYS A 325 -20.96 -26.37 13.75
N ASP A 326 -21.33 -27.55 14.23
CA ASP A 326 -22.72 -27.93 14.49
C ASP A 326 -22.78 -28.66 15.83
N ASP A 327 -23.79 -28.36 16.66
CA ASP A 327 -23.93 -28.82 18.04
C ASP A 327 -22.63 -28.70 18.90
N GLY A 328 -21.87 -27.61 18.68
CA GLY A 328 -20.62 -27.34 19.39
C GLY A 328 -19.38 -28.08 18.86
N GLU A 329 -19.54 -28.97 17.88
CA GLU A 329 -18.47 -29.80 17.33
C GLU A 329 -18.01 -29.28 15.95
N TRP A 330 -16.69 -29.21 15.76
CA TRP A 330 -16.09 -28.85 14.47
C TRP A 330 -16.04 -30.04 13.51
N TYR A 331 -16.45 -29.82 12.26
CA TYR A 331 -16.49 -30.85 11.21
C TYR A 331 -15.24 -30.84 10.33
N LYS A 332 -15.21 -31.69 9.31
CA LYS A 332 -14.06 -31.79 8.40
C LYS A 332 -13.96 -30.53 7.52
N SER A 333 -12.78 -29.93 7.46
CA SER A 333 -12.51 -28.79 6.60
C SER A 333 -12.68 -29.08 5.11
N LYS A 334 -13.09 -28.06 4.36
CA LYS A 334 -13.26 -28.09 2.90
C LYS A 334 -12.58 -26.89 2.28
N SER A 335 -11.95 -27.07 1.12
CA SER A 335 -11.39 -25.97 0.32
C SER A 335 -12.51 -25.05 -0.16
N LEU A 336 -12.25 -23.74 -0.27
CA LEU A 336 -13.16 -22.80 -0.94
C LEU A 336 -13.19 -22.97 -2.47
N GLY A 337 -12.34 -23.84 -3.02
CA GLY A 337 -12.34 -24.24 -4.42
C GLY A 337 -11.73 -23.20 -5.36
N PRO A 338 -11.69 -23.50 -6.67
CA PRO A 338 -10.84 -22.82 -7.65
C PRO A 338 -11.31 -21.42 -8.07
N VAL A 339 -12.44 -20.94 -7.53
CA VAL A 339 -12.86 -19.55 -7.70
C VAL A 339 -12.05 -18.64 -6.78
N ILE A 340 -11.84 -19.08 -5.54
CA ILE A 340 -11.10 -18.33 -4.52
C ILE A 340 -9.63 -18.73 -4.55
N ASN A 341 -9.35 -20.02 -4.58
CA ASN A 341 -8.01 -20.57 -4.51
C ASN A 341 -7.38 -20.72 -5.90
N THR A 342 -6.05 -20.61 -5.95
CA THR A 342 -5.25 -20.68 -7.17
C THR A 342 -4.01 -21.55 -6.95
N SER A 343 -3.15 -21.65 -7.97
CA SER A 343 -1.85 -22.31 -7.80
C SER A 343 -0.83 -21.49 -6.99
N GLY A 344 -1.16 -20.23 -6.67
CA GLY A 344 -0.35 -19.34 -5.83
C GLY A 344 -0.66 -19.55 -4.35
N ASN A 345 -0.46 -18.50 -3.56
CA ASN A 345 -0.87 -18.46 -2.16
C ASN A 345 -2.06 -17.52 -2.01
N GLU A 346 -3.09 -17.96 -1.29
CA GLU A 346 -4.21 -17.19 -0.79
C GLU A 346 -4.17 -17.18 0.74
N ASP A 347 -4.05 -15.99 1.35
CA ASP A 347 -3.90 -15.85 2.79
C ASP A 347 -4.71 -14.67 3.35
N SER A 348 -4.69 -14.46 4.67
CA SER A 348 -5.38 -13.38 5.38
C SER A 348 -6.88 -13.24 5.03
N PRO A 349 -7.68 -14.33 5.08
CA PRO A 349 -9.11 -14.23 4.85
C PRO A 349 -9.75 -13.34 5.91
N PHE A 350 -10.66 -12.48 5.49
CA PHE A 350 -11.52 -11.69 6.36
C PHE A 350 -12.94 -11.67 5.81
N LEU A 351 -13.85 -12.33 6.52
CA LEU A 351 -15.28 -12.19 6.24
C LEU A 351 -15.77 -10.87 6.84
N ALA A 352 -16.16 -9.94 5.97
CA ALA A 352 -16.69 -8.65 6.38
C ALA A 352 -17.96 -8.80 7.21
N TYR A 353 -18.28 -7.77 8.01
CA TYR A 353 -19.42 -7.79 8.92
C TYR A 353 -20.80 -7.80 8.25
N ASP A 354 -20.85 -7.74 6.91
CA ASP A 354 -22.06 -8.01 6.12
C ASP A 354 -22.36 -9.52 5.97
N GLY A 355 -21.43 -10.38 6.39
CA GLY A 355 -21.55 -11.83 6.40
C GLY A 355 -21.43 -12.50 5.02
N LYS A 356 -21.11 -11.75 3.97
CA LYS A 356 -21.06 -12.29 2.59
C LYS A 356 -19.87 -11.83 1.76
N THR A 357 -19.18 -10.77 2.16
CA THR A 357 -18.00 -10.27 1.43
C THR A 357 -16.73 -10.82 2.08
N LEU A 358 -15.98 -11.64 1.35
CA LEU A 358 -14.69 -12.17 1.76
C LEU A 358 -13.58 -11.33 1.14
N TYR A 359 -12.76 -10.72 1.98
CA TYR A 359 -11.48 -10.14 1.59
C TYR A 359 -10.37 -11.15 1.83
N PHE A 360 -9.36 -11.18 0.97
CA PHE A 360 -8.19 -12.04 1.13
C PHE A 360 -7.03 -11.51 0.28
N SER A 361 -5.81 -11.92 0.61
CA SER A 361 -4.61 -11.58 -0.16
C SER A 361 -4.18 -12.74 -1.05
N SER A 362 -3.76 -12.47 -2.28
CA SER A 362 -3.33 -13.52 -3.21
C SER A 362 -2.11 -13.13 -4.05
N THR A 363 -1.25 -14.11 -4.30
CA THR A 363 -0.15 -14.01 -5.29
C THR A 363 -0.47 -14.67 -6.64
N GLY A 364 -1.60 -15.39 -6.74
CA GLY A 364 -1.94 -16.19 -7.92
C GLY A 364 -3.04 -15.60 -8.81
N HIS A 365 -3.90 -14.74 -8.26
CA HIS A 365 -4.92 -14.03 -9.06
C HIS A 365 -4.31 -13.00 -10.02
N LYS A 366 -5.17 -12.32 -10.79
CA LYS A 366 -4.79 -11.21 -11.69
C LYS A 366 -4.41 -9.97 -10.87
N GLY A 367 -3.26 -10.04 -10.23
CA GLY A 367 -2.57 -8.97 -9.53
C GLY A 367 -1.46 -8.35 -10.36
N TYR A 368 -0.65 -7.51 -9.72
CA TYR A 368 0.46 -6.81 -10.37
C TYR A 368 1.74 -6.81 -9.54
N GLY A 369 1.89 -7.75 -8.59
CA GLY A 369 3.15 -7.97 -7.90
C GLY A 369 3.11 -9.09 -6.87
N GLY A 370 3.39 -8.75 -5.62
CA GLY A 370 3.38 -9.65 -4.46
C GLY A 370 1.97 -10.07 -4.06
N TYR A 371 1.68 -10.07 -2.76
CA TYR A 371 0.33 -10.26 -2.26
C TYR A 371 -0.54 -9.04 -2.58
N ASP A 372 -1.54 -9.26 -3.43
CA ASP A 372 -2.57 -8.28 -3.75
C ASP A 372 -3.85 -8.58 -2.93
N ILE A 373 -4.53 -7.56 -2.39
CA ILE A 373 -5.84 -7.71 -1.73
C ILE A 373 -6.95 -7.82 -2.78
N PHE A 374 -7.76 -8.86 -2.65
CA PHE A 374 -8.97 -9.13 -3.43
C PHE A 374 -10.20 -9.16 -2.53
N LYS A 375 -11.37 -8.98 -3.14
CA LYS A 375 -12.66 -9.28 -2.53
C LYS A 375 -13.50 -10.21 -3.41
N SER A 376 -14.30 -11.06 -2.79
CA SER A 376 -15.32 -11.86 -3.44
C SER A 376 -16.61 -11.82 -2.62
N VAL A 377 -17.76 -11.86 -3.30
CA VAL A 377 -19.08 -11.81 -2.67
C VAL A 377 -19.76 -13.17 -2.80
N TYR A 378 -20.22 -13.71 -1.69
CA TYR A 378 -21.00 -14.94 -1.65
C TYR A 378 -22.44 -14.68 -2.10
N ASP A 379 -22.88 -15.42 -3.11
CA ASP A 379 -24.28 -15.48 -3.53
C ASP A 379 -24.95 -16.71 -2.92
N SER A 380 -25.76 -16.48 -1.89
CA SER A 380 -26.52 -17.53 -1.20
C SER A 380 -27.57 -18.22 -2.08
N THR A 381 -27.96 -17.61 -3.20
CA THR A 381 -28.95 -18.18 -4.14
C THR A 381 -28.35 -19.37 -4.89
N TYR A 382 -27.09 -19.25 -5.28
CA TYR A 382 -26.37 -20.26 -6.05
C TYR A 382 -25.39 -21.06 -5.17
N GLY A 383 -25.07 -20.55 -3.98
CA GLY A 383 -24.09 -21.15 -3.08
C GLY A 383 -22.66 -20.97 -3.58
N GLU A 384 -22.40 -19.90 -4.32
CA GLU A 384 -21.14 -19.67 -5.04
C GLU A 384 -20.52 -18.32 -4.67
N TRP A 385 -19.19 -18.27 -4.71
CA TRP A 385 -18.44 -17.02 -4.61
C TRP A 385 -18.34 -16.34 -5.98
N SER A 386 -18.42 -15.01 -6.01
CA SER A 386 -18.14 -14.27 -7.23
C SER A 386 -16.67 -14.39 -7.62
N THR A 387 -16.34 -14.15 -8.89
CA THR A 387 -14.94 -13.98 -9.30
C THR A 387 -14.27 -12.90 -8.45
N PRO A 388 -13.07 -13.15 -7.88
CA PRO A 388 -12.37 -12.16 -7.06
C PRO A 388 -12.04 -10.87 -7.83
N GLU A 389 -12.33 -9.73 -7.20
CA GLU A 389 -12.03 -8.38 -7.68
C GLU A 389 -10.80 -7.84 -6.92
N ASN A 390 -9.74 -7.47 -7.64
CA ASN A 390 -8.57 -6.80 -7.06
C ASN A 390 -8.98 -5.38 -6.61
N LEU A 391 -8.61 -4.96 -5.40
CA LEU A 391 -8.98 -3.63 -4.87
C LEU A 391 -8.30 -2.45 -5.59
N GLY A 392 -7.31 -2.73 -6.44
CA GLY A 392 -6.64 -1.79 -7.32
C GLY A 392 -5.71 -0.83 -6.59
N TYR A 393 -5.09 0.06 -7.35
CA TYR A 393 -4.25 1.13 -6.83
C TYR A 393 -5.12 2.29 -6.33
N PRO A 394 -4.90 2.86 -5.13
CA PRO A 394 -3.67 2.76 -4.33
C PRO A 394 -3.65 1.69 -3.21
N VAL A 395 -4.68 0.84 -3.08
CA VAL A 395 -4.72 -0.18 -2.02
C VAL A 395 -3.56 -1.15 -2.22
N ASN A 396 -3.53 -1.80 -3.38
CA ASN A 396 -2.45 -2.69 -3.74
C ASN A 396 -1.28 -1.94 -4.39
N THR A 397 -0.11 -2.53 -4.31
CA THR A 397 1.14 -2.12 -4.94
C THR A 397 1.81 -3.37 -5.55
N PRO A 398 2.94 -3.22 -6.25
CA PRO A 398 3.75 -4.36 -6.65
C PRO A 398 4.38 -5.13 -5.47
N ASP A 399 4.35 -4.58 -4.26
CA ASP A 399 4.83 -5.24 -3.04
C ASP A 399 3.70 -6.06 -2.38
N ASP A 400 3.89 -6.45 -1.11
CA ASP A 400 2.94 -7.27 -0.36
C ASP A 400 1.94 -6.42 0.45
N GLU A 401 0.65 -6.68 0.23
CA GLU A 401 -0.46 -6.18 1.04
C GLU A 401 -1.27 -7.32 1.66
N PHE A 402 -1.35 -7.31 2.99
CA PHE A 402 -1.96 -8.40 3.75
C PHE A 402 -2.68 -7.95 5.02
N SER A 403 -3.43 -8.88 5.63
CA SER A 403 -4.24 -8.65 6.83
C SER A 403 -5.26 -7.50 6.69
N PHE A 404 -5.95 -7.43 5.56
CA PHE A 404 -6.98 -6.41 5.34
C PHE A 404 -8.21 -6.62 6.24
N GLN A 405 -8.62 -5.55 6.91
CA GLN A 405 -9.83 -5.45 7.71
C GLN A 405 -10.66 -4.26 7.23
N ILE A 406 -11.97 -4.31 7.36
CA ILE A 406 -12.83 -3.17 7.04
C ILE A 406 -13.95 -2.97 8.07
N SER A 407 -14.25 -1.72 8.38
CA SER A 407 -15.32 -1.31 9.28
C SER A 407 -16.70 -1.78 8.77
N GLN A 408 -17.67 -1.89 9.68
CA GLN A 408 -19.02 -2.37 9.36
C GLN A 408 -19.72 -1.54 8.27
N ASP A 409 -19.45 -0.25 8.20
CA ASP A 409 -19.97 0.66 7.16
C ASP A 409 -19.23 0.56 5.81
N GLN A 410 -18.19 -0.28 5.73
CA GLN A 410 -17.32 -0.48 4.58
C GLN A 410 -16.63 0.82 4.10
N ARG A 411 -16.46 1.79 4.99
CA ARG A 411 -15.82 3.09 4.67
C ARG A 411 -14.36 3.17 5.05
N THR A 412 -13.95 2.49 6.11
CA THR A 412 -12.60 2.57 6.67
C THR A 412 -12.00 1.19 6.82
N GLY A 413 -10.93 0.91 6.09
CA GLY A 413 -10.16 -0.32 6.18
C GLY A 413 -8.79 -0.12 6.81
N TYR A 414 -8.17 -1.21 7.23
CA TYR A 414 -6.82 -1.24 7.79
C TYR A 414 -6.09 -2.49 7.31
N TYR A 415 -4.78 -2.38 7.10
CA TYR A 415 -3.96 -3.46 6.56
C TYR A 415 -2.48 -3.13 6.78
N ALA A 416 -1.62 -4.13 6.65
CA ALA A 416 -0.18 -3.97 6.78
C ALA A 416 0.46 -3.80 5.39
N SER A 417 1.43 -2.89 5.27
CA SER A 417 2.19 -2.67 4.02
C SER A 417 3.50 -1.93 4.28
N VAL A 418 4.40 -1.94 3.28
CA VAL A 418 5.63 -1.14 3.23
C VAL A 418 5.48 -0.14 2.09
N ARG A 419 5.36 1.15 2.40
CA ARG A 419 5.12 2.21 1.40
C ARG A 419 5.46 3.60 1.92
N GLU A 420 5.48 4.59 1.03
CA GLU A 420 5.70 5.99 1.37
C GLU A 420 4.73 6.49 2.45
N GLY A 421 5.25 7.23 3.42
CA GLY A 421 4.49 7.74 4.57
C GLY A 421 4.49 6.82 5.79
N GLY A 422 5.06 5.61 5.70
CA GLY A 422 5.39 4.78 6.86
C GLY A 422 6.42 5.43 7.79
N LEU A 423 6.42 5.02 9.04
CA LEU A 423 7.37 5.41 10.08
C LEU A 423 8.58 4.47 10.14
N GLY A 424 8.41 3.21 9.77
CA GLY A 424 9.41 2.16 10.02
C GLY A 424 9.47 1.11 8.91
N PHE A 425 9.38 -0.15 9.32
CA PHE A 425 9.45 -1.31 8.43
C PHE A 425 8.07 -1.57 7.80
N THR A 426 7.41 -2.66 8.19
CA THR A 426 5.99 -2.84 7.90
C THR A 426 5.19 -1.96 8.83
N ASP A 427 4.24 -1.22 8.28
CA ASP A 427 3.37 -0.32 9.01
C ASP A 427 1.90 -0.63 8.75
N ILE A 428 1.03 -0.26 9.70
CA ILE A 428 -0.42 -0.32 9.51
C ILE A 428 -0.87 0.95 8.79
N PHE A 429 -1.61 0.77 7.69
CA PHE A 429 -2.20 1.85 6.91
C PHE A 429 -3.71 1.84 7.02
N MET A 430 -4.31 3.01 6.89
CA MET A 430 -5.75 3.20 6.83
C MET A 430 -6.19 3.41 5.39
N VAL A 431 -7.19 2.64 4.95
CA VAL A 431 -7.88 2.80 3.66
C VAL A 431 -9.18 3.54 3.90
N LYS A 432 -9.49 4.56 3.09
CA LYS A 432 -10.82 5.17 3.05
C LYS A 432 -11.48 4.94 1.70
N TYR A 433 -12.69 4.43 1.70
CA TYR A 433 -13.49 4.24 0.49
C TYR A 433 -14.40 5.46 0.22
N HIS A 434 -14.16 6.11 -0.92
CA HIS A 434 -14.84 7.34 -1.37
C HIS A 434 -15.94 7.07 -2.40
N GLY A 435 -16.23 5.81 -2.73
CA GLY A 435 -17.34 5.49 -3.61
C GLY A 435 -18.68 5.97 -3.05
N ASN A 436 -19.63 6.27 -3.92
CA ASN A 436 -21.00 6.47 -3.47
C ASN A 436 -21.43 5.17 -2.76
N SER A 437 -21.94 5.27 -1.53
CA SER A 437 -22.42 4.09 -0.81
C SER A 437 -23.41 3.39 -1.72
N LEU A 438 -23.16 2.13 -2.04
CA LEU A 438 -24.12 1.29 -2.75
C LEU A 438 -25.47 1.47 -2.06
N ASP A 439 -26.40 2.11 -2.76
CA ASP A 439 -27.74 2.35 -2.28
C ASP A 439 -28.37 0.97 -2.14
N GLN A 440 -28.51 0.47 -0.91
CA GLN A 440 -29.20 -0.80 -0.62
C GLN A 440 -30.59 -0.82 -1.28
N THR A 441 -31.16 0.36 -1.55
CA THR A 441 -32.41 0.57 -2.26
C THR A 441 -32.36 0.14 -3.74
N GLU A 442 -31.26 0.34 -4.46
CA GLU A 442 -31.13 -0.09 -5.87
C GLU A 442 -30.97 -1.62 -6.00
N LEU A 443 -30.28 -2.27 -5.05
CA LEU A 443 -30.17 -3.73 -5.02
C LEU A 443 -31.52 -4.39 -4.72
N ILE A 444 -32.28 -3.82 -3.77
CA ILE A 444 -33.64 -4.30 -3.44
C ILE A 444 -34.59 -4.06 -4.61
N ALA A 445 -34.50 -2.92 -5.31
CA ALA A 445 -35.32 -2.65 -6.49
C ALA A 445 -34.98 -3.59 -7.68
N ALA A 446 -33.70 -3.89 -7.89
CA ALA A 446 -33.24 -4.81 -8.94
C ALA A 446 -33.64 -6.28 -8.67
N VAL A 447 -33.71 -6.69 -7.40
CA VAL A 447 -34.17 -8.03 -6.99
C VAL A 447 -35.70 -8.13 -7.07
N MET A 448 -36.43 -7.10 -6.65
CA MET A 448 -37.90 -7.06 -6.71
C MET A 448 -38.41 -7.08 -8.15
N ASN A 449 -37.75 -6.38 -9.07
CA ASN A 449 -38.14 -6.34 -10.50
C ASN A 449 -37.75 -7.59 -11.32
N ARG A 450 -37.02 -8.55 -10.75
CA ARG A 450 -36.75 -9.86 -11.39
C ARG A 450 -37.79 -10.93 -11.07
N SER A 451 -38.75 -10.64 -10.18
CA SER A 451 -39.77 -11.60 -9.74
C SER A 451 -41.10 -11.55 -10.53
N GLU A 452 -41.26 -10.57 -11.42
CA GLU A 452 -42.44 -10.49 -12.30
C GLU A 452 -42.00 -10.52 -13.78
N GLY A 453 -42.15 -11.69 -14.42
CA GLY A 453 -42.14 -11.75 -15.89
C GLY A 453 -41.44 -12.95 -16.50
N GLY A 454 -41.89 -14.18 -16.19
CA GLY A 454 -41.62 -15.31 -17.07
C GLY A 454 -42.65 -15.36 -18.22
N LYS A 455 -42.20 -15.19 -19.48
CA LYS A 455 -42.54 -16.04 -20.65
C LYS A 455 -41.86 -15.59 -21.95
N GLU A 456 -41.78 -16.57 -22.86
CA GLU A 456 -40.83 -16.81 -23.96
C GLU A 456 -40.89 -15.95 -25.25
N VAL A 457 -39.68 -15.69 -25.79
CA VAL A 457 -39.13 -15.91 -27.17
C VAL A 457 -39.75 -15.19 -28.40
N VAL A 458 -38.89 -14.47 -29.16
CA VAL A 458 -38.55 -14.56 -30.62
C VAL A 458 -38.04 -13.18 -31.15
N THR A 459 -36.84 -13.15 -31.74
CA THR A 459 -36.26 -12.08 -32.62
C THR A 459 -36.58 -12.39 -34.11
N PRO A 460 -36.59 -11.47 -35.12
CA PRO A 460 -35.51 -10.49 -35.39
C PRO A 460 -35.83 -9.15 -36.16
N ASP A 461 -34.79 -8.30 -36.19
CA ASP A 461 -34.39 -7.25 -37.17
C ASP A 461 -35.25 -6.00 -37.46
N SER A 462 -34.68 -4.80 -37.18
CA SER A 462 -34.22 -3.81 -38.20
C SER A 462 -33.81 -2.46 -37.57
N ASN A 463 -32.69 -1.91 -38.04
CA ASN A 463 -32.13 -0.55 -37.82
C ASN A 463 -32.81 0.50 -38.76
N PRO A 464 -32.54 1.85 -38.73
CA PRO A 464 -31.98 2.76 -37.70
C PRO A 464 -32.55 4.24 -37.67
N VAL A 465 -31.99 5.09 -36.76
CA VAL A 465 -31.81 6.59 -36.75
C VAL A 465 -32.97 7.57 -36.40
N ALA A 466 -32.78 8.43 -35.36
CA ALA A 466 -32.53 9.90 -35.44
C ALA A 466 -32.65 10.67 -34.09
N ASN A 467 -31.74 11.64 -33.89
CA ASN A 467 -31.46 12.51 -32.72
C ASN A 467 -32.51 13.61 -32.42
N ASN A 468 -32.50 14.18 -31.19
CA ASN A 468 -31.99 15.55 -30.89
C ASN A 468 -32.14 15.98 -29.40
N ASP A 469 -31.10 16.68 -28.92
CA ASP A 469 -30.75 17.22 -27.58
C ASP A 469 -31.10 18.74 -27.46
N PRO A 470 -31.14 19.39 -26.27
CA PRO A 470 -31.08 20.86 -26.14
C PRO A 470 -29.77 21.44 -25.52
N GLU A 471 -29.48 22.69 -25.92
CA GLU A 471 -28.18 23.38 -26.11
C GLU A 471 -27.34 23.87 -24.90
N THR A 472 -26.07 24.19 -25.19
CA THR A 472 -24.99 24.71 -24.32
C THR A 472 -24.96 26.26 -24.27
N PRO A 473 -24.52 26.90 -23.16
CA PRO A 473 -24.47 28.37 -23.07
C PRO A 473 -23.38 28.97 -23.97
N VAL A 474 -23.69 30.15 -24.58
CA VAL A 474 -22.79 30.90 -25.46
C VAL A 474 -22.07 32.00 -24.66
N TYR A 475 -20.74 31.98 -24.65
CA TYR A 475 -19.87 32.97 -23.99
C TYR A 475 -19.46 34.07 -24.96
N ASP A 476 -19.19 35.28 -24.48
CA ASP A 476 -18.61 36.34 -25.32
C ASP A 476 -17.08 36.20 -25.48
N GLU A 477 -16.51 36.94 -26.45
CA GLU A 477 -15.08 36.85 -26.77
C GLU A 477 -14.17 37.22 -25.59
N HIS A 478 -14.61 38.10 -24.68
CA HIS A 478 -13.82 38.48 -23.51
C HIS A 478 -13.85 37.38 -22.45
N GLU A 479 -15.02 36.78 -22.21
CA GLU A 479 -15.20 35.68 -21.26
C GLU A 479 -14.47 34.40 -21.69
N ILE A 480 -14.53 34.06 -22.99
CA ILE A 480 -13.77 32.95 -23.56
C ILE A 480 -12.27 33.19 -23.34
N LYS A 481 -11.81 34.43 -23.56
CA LYS A 481 -10.40 34.76 -23.38
C LYS A 481 -9.94 34.60 -21.93
N LEU A 482 -10.77 34.99 -20.96
CA LEU A 482 -10.51 34.78 -19.52
C LEU A 482 -10.52 33.29 -19.13
N MET A 483 -11.30 32.45 -19.79
CA MET A 483 -11.37 31.02 -19.49
C MET A 483 -10.26 30.20 -20.14
N ASP A 484 -9.79 30.61 -21.32
CA ASP A 484 -8.84 29.84 -22.12
C ASP A 484 -7.37 30.17 -21.82
N HIS A 485 -7.10 31.15 -20.97
CA HIS A 485 -5.74 31.57 -20.61
C HIS A 485 -5.46 31.39 -19.12
N THR A 486 -4.16 31.32 -18.80
CA THR A 486 -3.67 31.37 -17.42
C THR A 486 -3.28 32.80 -17.11
N HIS A 487 -3.69 33.30 -15.94
CA HIS A 487 -3.50 34.69 -15.52
C HIS A 487 -2.41 34.76 -14.45
N PRO A 488 -1.17 35.15 -14.80
CA PRO A 488 -0.05 35.19 -13.86
C PRO A 488 -0.08 36.45 -12.99
N ILE A 489 0.01 36.26 -11.68
CA ILE A 489 0.07 37.33 -10.68
C ILE A 489 1.48 37.38 -10.10
N PHE A 490 2.25 38.42 -10.43
CA PHE A 490 3.67 38.51 -10.09
C PHE A 490 3.95 39.19 -8.74
N PHE A 491 4.95 38.69 -8.03
CA PHE A 491 5.35 39.16 -6.69
C PHE A 491 6.82 39.62 -6.66
N ASN A 492 7.11 40.66 -5.85
CA ASN A 492 8.48 41.11 -5.58
C ASN A 492 9.26 40.06 -4.77
N ASN A 493 10.61 40.17 -4.75
CA ASN A 493 11.47 39.22 -4.07
C ASN A 493 11.17 39.13 -2.56
N ASP A 494 11.04 37.90 -2.04
CA ASP A 494 10.65 37.57 -0.66
C ASP A 494 9.36 38.21 -0.13
N GLN A 495 8.48 38.67 -1.02
CA GLN A 495 7.18 39.22 -0.65
C GLN A 495 6.02 38.45 -1.27
N SER A 496 4.84 38.66 -0.70
CA SER A 496 3.62 37.91 -1.04
C SER A 496 2.37 38.80 -1.19
N ALA A 497 2.51 40.13 -1.24
CA ALA A 497 1.39 41.06 -1.44
C ALA A 497 1.09 41.30 -2.94
N ILE A 498 -0.18 41.34 -3.33
CA ILE A 498 -0.63 41.55 -4.73
C ILE A 498 -0.46 43.03 -5.11
N LYS A 499 0.21 43.31 -6.24
CA LYS A 499 0.37 44.68 -6.77
C LYS A 499 -0.96 45.22 -7.29
N GLU A 500 -1.22 46.53 -7.10
CA GLU A 500 -2.47 47.22 -7.50
C GLU A 500 -2.79 47.05 -9.00
N GLN A 501 -1.75 46.92 -9.84
CA GLN A 501 -1.89 46.67 -11.27
C GLN A 501 -2.56 45.33 -11.65
N HIS A 502 -2.56 44.32 -10.76
CA HIS A 502 -3.16 43.00 -11.03
C HIS A 502 -4.57 42.85 -10.44
N GLN A 503 -5.06 43.83 -9.68
CA GLN A 503 -6.38 43.77 -9.06
C GLN A 503 -7.51 43.83 -10.10
N ALA A 504 -7.42 44.69 -11.11
CA ALA A 504 -8.44 44.83 -12.14
C ALA A 504 -8.66 43.54 -12.96
N GLU A 505 -7.61 42.74 -13.14
CA GLU A 505 -7.69 41.45 -13.83
C GLU A 505 -8.34 40.37 -12.95
N LEU A 506 -7.96 40.29 -11.67
CA LEU A 506 -8.60 39.39 -10.71
C LEU A 506 -10.08 39.73 -10.49
N ASP A 507 -10.45 41.00 -10.46
CA ASP A 507 -11.85 41.43 -10.33
C ASP A 507 -12.69 41.00 -11.53
N SER A 508 -12.11 41.00 -12.74
CA SER A 508 -12.78 40.49 -13.95
C SER A 508 -13.01 38.98 -13.87
N ILE A 509 -12.06 38.22 -13.31
CA ILE A 509 -12.20 36.79 -13.02
C ILE A 509 -13.30 36.54 -11.98
N VAL A 510 -13.35 37.32 -10.89
CA VAL A 510 -14.39 37.21 -9.85
C VAL A 510 -15.78 37.39 -10.46
N GLN A 511 -15.97 38.44 -11.27
CA GLN A 511 -17.25 38.70 -11.93
C GLN A 511 -17.70 37.53 -12.80
N LEU A 512 -16.77 36.93 -13.56
CA LEU A 512 -17.07 35.79 -14.42
C LEU A 512 -17.48 34.54 -13.61
N ILE A 513 -16.78 34.28 -12.50
CA ILE A 513 -17.04 33.14 -11.60
C ILE A 513 -18.37 33.30 -10.84
N HIS A 514 -18.76 34.54 -10.51
CA HIS A 514 -20.09 34.83 -9.96
C HIS A 514 -21.18 34.69 -11.01
N LYS A 515 -20.91 35.10 -12.27
CA LYS A 515 -21.85 34.97 -13.38
C LYS A 515 -22.16 33.51 -13.72
N TYR A 516 -21.15 32.63 -13.71
CA TYR A 516 -21.32 31.20 -14.02
C TYR A 516 -20.94 30.31 -12.84
N ASN A 517 -21.95 29.85 -12.09
CA ASN A 517 -21.78 29.12 -10.83
C ASN A 517 -21.10 27.74 -10.93
N PHE A 518 -20.96 27.18 -12.13
CA PHE A 518 -20.29 25.90 -12.38
C PHE A 518 -18.80 26.02 -12.73
N LEU A 519 -18.34 27.25 -12.96
CA LEU A 519 -16.91 27.52 -13.12
C LEU A 519 -16.23 27.47 -11.75
N ASN A 520 -14.95 27.17 -11.73
CA ASN A 520 -14.13 27.10 -10.53
C ASN A 520 -12.79 27.71 -10.87
N ILE A 521 -11.96 27.95 -9.87
CA ILE A 521 -10.66 28.58 -10.02
C ILE A 521 -9.60 27.59 -9.53
N ASP A 522 -8.53 27.41 -10.30
CA ASP A 522 -7.32 26.74 -9.88
C ASP A 522 -6.20 27.78 -9.77
N ILE A 523 -5.46 27.75 -8.66
CA ILE A 523 -4.37 28.68 -8.35
C ILE A 523 -3.11 27.87 -8.06
N SER A 524 -2.12 28.05 -8.94
CA SER A 524 -0.82 27.39 -8.82
C SER A 524 0.23 28.41 -8.42
N GLY A 525 0.77 28.30 -7.20
CA GLY A 525 1.80 29.17 -6.67
C GLY A 525 3.21 28.64 -6.94
N TYR A 526 4.14 29.55 -7.25
CA TYR A 526 5.53 29.23 -7.58
C TYR A 526 6.55 30.12 -6.85
N ALA A 527 7.75 29.58 -6.64
CA ALA A 527 8.91 30.28 -6.09
C ALA A 527 10.16 30.14 -7.00
N SER A 528 11.20 30.95 -6.73
CA SER A 528 12.50 30.75 -7.40
C SER A 528 13.10 29.42 -6.99
N ALA A 529 13.95 28.81 -7.83
CA ALA A 529 14.68 27.59 -7.51
C ALA A 529 15.90 27.82 -6.62
N ASP A 530 16.26 29.08 -6.36
CA ASP A 530 17.34 29.40 -5.44
C ASP A 530 16.94 29.04 -4.00
N GLY A 531 17.80 28.31 -3.27
CA GLY A 531 17.60 27.98 -1.85
C GLY A 531 17.00 26.59 -1.56
N ASN A 532 16.49 26.39 -0.35
CA ASN A 532 16.04 25.08 0.16
C ASN A 532 14.69 24.65 -0.46
N PRO A 533 14.54 23.41 -1.00
CA PRO A 533 13.30 22.97 -1.67
C PRO A 533 12.06 22.94 -0.77
N ARG A 534 12.21 22.56 0.50
CA ARG A 534 11.10 22.56 1.48
C ARG A 534 10.64 23.98 1.76
N TYR A 535 11.56 24.94 1.89
CA TYR A 535 11.24 26.35 2.08
C TYR A 535 10.56 26.98 0.86
N ASN A 536 11.02 26.64 -0.36
CA ASN A 536 10.42 27.13 -1.60
C ASN A 536 9.00 26.58 -1.81
N LEU A 537 8.75 25.33 -1.42
CA LEU A 537 7.41 24.75 -1.39
C LEU A 537 6.50 25.51 -0.42
N GLU A 538 6.96 25.84 0.78
CA GLU A 538 6.19 26.65 1.73
C GLU A 538 5.89 28.06 1.20
N LEU A 539 6.87 28.74 0.60
CA LEU A 539 6.70 30.12 0.09
C LEU A 539 5.75 30.18 -1.12
N SER A 540 5.84 29.22 -2.03
CA SER A 540 4.94 29.12 -3.17
C SER A 540 3.49 28.83 -2.74
N ASN A 541 3.28 28.01 -1.70
CA ASN A 541 1.96 27.78 -1.11
C ASN A 541 1.38 29.06 -0.54
N LYS A 542 2.18 29.87 0.17
CA LYS A 542 1.73 31.16 0.71
C LYS A 542 1.27 32.13 -0.38
N ARG A 543 1.91 32.14 -1.55
CA ARG A 543 1.49 33.00 -2.68
C ARG A 543 0.16 32.54 -3.29
N ALA A 544 -0.03 31.23 -3.49
CA ALA A 544 -1.30 30.68 -3.97
C ALA A 544 -2.45 31.00 -2.99
N LEU A 545 -2.19 30.87 -1.69
CA LEU A 545 -3.16 31.17 -0.64
C LEU A 545 -3.54 32.65 -0.57
N ILE A 546 -2.63 33.59 -0.87
CA ILE A 546 -2.97 35.02 -0.83
C ILE A 546 -3.89 35.41 -1.98
N VAL A 547 -3.70 34.82 -3.17
CA VAL A 547 -4.63 35.03 -4.28
C VAL A 547 -5.97 34.37 -4.01
N LEU A 548 -5.99 33.16 -3.41
CA LEU A 548 -7.22 32.53 -2.91
C LEU A 548 -7.96 33.46 -1.95
N ASN A 549 -7.27 33.97 -0.92
CA ASN A 549 -7.87 34.84 0.09
C ASN A 549 -8.44 36.13 -0.53
N TYR A 550 -7.74 36.74 -1.49
CA TYR A 550 -8.26 37.91 -2.21
C TYR A 550 -9.59 37.60 -2.93
N LEU A 551 -9.64 36.47 -3.66
CA LEU A 551 -10.84 36.07 -4.40
C LEU A 551 -12.01 35.73 -3.45
N VAL A 552 -11.71 35.10 -2.32
CA VAL A 552 -12.71 34.82 -1.26
C VAL A 552 -13.22 36.12 -0.63
N ASP A 553 -12.34 37.08 -0.33
CA ASP A 553 -12.70 38.38 0.24
C ASP A 553 -13.58 39.21 -0.72
N GLN A 554 -13.40 39.05 -2.04
CA GLN A 554 -14.30 39.62 -3.06
C GLN A 554 -15.59 38.81 -3.26
N GLY A 555 -15.81 37.77 -2.45
CA GLY A 555 -17.06 37.02 -2.36
C GLY A 555 -17.12 35.75 -3.20
N VAL A 556 -16.01 35.23 -3.74
CA VAL A 556 -15.98 33.89 -4.36
C VAL A 556 -15.98 32.82 -3.26
N ASP A 557 -16.88 31.83 -3.35
CA ASP A 557 -16.90 30.72 -2.39
C ASP A 557 -15.57 29.94 -2.45
N GLU A 558 -14.91 29.77 -1.31
CA GLU A 558 -13.61 29.09 -1.19
C GLU A 558 -13.65 27.65 -1.75
N ASN A 559 -14.78 26.95 -1.65
CA ASN A 559 -14.95 25.59 -2.19
C ASN A 559 -14.86 25.52 -3.72
N ARG A 560 -14.97 26.68 -4.39
CA ARG A 560 -14.81 26.81 -5.84
C ARG A 560 -13.38 27.16 -6.24
N ILE A 561 -12.46 27.22 -5.29
CA ILE A 561 -11.07 27.57 -5.52
C ILE A 561 -10.19 26.41 -5.00
N VAL A 562 -9.29 25.90 -5.84
CA VAL A 562 -8.20 25.02 -5.42
C VAL A 562 -6.93 25.84 -5.49
N ALA A 563 -6.21 25.98 -4.38
CA ALA A 563 -4.93 26.67 -4.36
C ALA A 563 -3.83 25.74 -3.85
N LYS A 564 -2.74 25.64 -4.60
CA LYS A 564 -1.58 24.80 -4.26
C LYS A 564 -0.29 25.47 -4.67
N GLY A 565 0.69 25.43 -3.78
CA GLY A 565 2.08 25.77 -4.07
C GLY A 565 2.84 24.55 -4.56
N TYR A 566 3.59 24.73 -5.64
CA TYR A 566 4.34 23.66 -6.31
C TYR A 566 5.85 23.74 -6.04
N GLY A 567 6.28 24.66 -5.18
CA GLY A 567 7.68 24.94 -4.93
C GLY A 567 8.29 25.74 -6.07
N SER A 568 9.54 25.45 -6.38
CA SER A 568 10.24 26.14 -7.46
C SER A 568 9.74 25.69 -8.82
N VAL A 569 9.55 26.64 -9.75
CA VAL A 569 9.33 26.30 -11.17
C VAL A 569 10.55 25.54 -11.71
N LYS A 570 10.29 24.43 -12.41
CA LYS A 570 11.34 23.54 -12.93
C LYS A 570 12.11 24.12 -14.13
N ASP A 571 11.54 25.11 -14.81
CA ASP A 571 12.20 25.86 -15.90
C ASP A 571 12.42 27.30 -15.43
N GLN A 572 13.66 27.77 -15.44
CA GLN A 572 14.07 29.10 -14.99
C GLN A 572 14.50 30.02 -16.14
N THR A 573 14.12 29.69 -17.38
CA THR A 573 14.41 30.55 -18.53
C THR A 573 13.38 31.68 -18.62
N GLY A 574 13.85 32.94 -18.64
CA GLY A 574 12.97 34.12 -18.66
C GLY A 574 13.34 35.17 -17.62
N ASP A 575 12.44 36.12 -17.36
CA ASP A 575 12.64 37.14 -16.34
C ASP A 575 12.52 36.51 -14.93
N PRO A 576 13.45 36.75 -14.00
CA PRO A 576 13.35 36.23 -12.63
C PRO A 576 12.04 36.57 -11.89
N GLU A 577 11.33 37.64 -12.24
CA GLU A 577 9.98 37.91 -11.71
C GLU A 577 8.95 36.85 -12.13
N GLU A 578 9.11 36.23 -13.31
CA GLU A 578 8.21 35.18 -13.79
C GLU A 578 8.27 33.94 -12.90
N HIS A 579 9.37 33.67 -12.20
CA HIS A 579 9.49 32.52 -11.30
C HIS A 579 8.88 32.78 -9.91
N ARG A 580 8.42 34.00 -9.63
CA ARG A 580 7.79 34.40 -8.37
C ARG A 580 6.36 34.86 -8.61
N ARG A 581 5.51 33.93 -9.01
CA ARG A 581 4.12 34.23 -9.38
C ARG A 581 3.12 33.22 -8.83
N ALA A 582 1.85 33.57 -8.88
CA ALA A 582 0.74 32.65 -8.75
C ALA A 582 -0.12 32.73 -10.01
N ASP A 583 -0.37 31.57 -10.62
CA ASP A 583 -1.09 31.45 -11.87
C ASP A 583 -2.54 31.08 -11.58
N VAL A 584 -3.48 31.92 -12.03
CA VAL A 584 -4.93 31.74 -11.82
C VAL A 584 -5.56 31.25 -13.11
N ARG A 585 -6.31 30.15 -13.05
CA ARG A 585 -7.02 29.59 -14.19
C ARG A 585 -8.46 29.27 -13.85
N ILE A 586 -9.37 29.58 -14.78
CA ILE A 586 -10.78 29.24 -14.65
C ILE A 586 -11.04 27.87 -15.26
N VAL A 587 -11.74 27.00 -14.53
CA VAL A 587 -12.03 25.62 -14.93
C VAL A 587 -13.51 25.29 -14.75
N SER A 588 -14.17 24.71 -15.76
CA SER A 588 -15.57 24.26 -15.62
C SER A 588 -15.62 22.85 -15.03
N ARG A 589 -16.35 22.65 -13.91
CA ARG A 589 -16.65 21.32 -13.37
C ARG A 589 -18.17 21.10 -13.43
N VAL A 590 -18.70 20.64 -14.57
CA VAL A 590 -20.12 20.26 -14.69
C VAL A 590 -20.26 18.74 -14.81
N ARG A 591 -20.98 18.15 -13.84
CA ARG A 591 -21.59 16.81 -13.94
C ARG A 591 -22.69 16.85 -15.00
N LYS A 592 -22.63 15.99 -16.03
CA LYS A 592 -23.78 15.82 -16.93
C LYS A 592 -24.93 15.10 -16.21
N LYS A 593 -26.09 15.78 -16.20
CA LYS A 593 -27.40 15.37 -15.67
C LYS A 593 -28.09 14.38 -16.61
N GLY A 594 -28.98 13.57 -16.03
CA GLY A 594 -29.92 12.72 -16.78
C GLY A 594 -31.06 13.49 -17.46
N GLY A 595 -31.78 12.77 -18.31
CA GLY A 595 -32.98 13.14 -19.09
C GLY A 595 -32.97 12.31 -20.37
N SER A 596 -34.01 11.58 -20.77
CA SER A 596 -35.43 11.49 -20.38
C SER A 596 -35.93 10.07 -20.60
#